data_AF-A0A3E0EWB9-F1
#
_entry.id   AF-A0A3E0EWB9-F1
#
_cell.length_a   1.000
_cell.length_b   1.000
_cell.length_c   1.000
_cell.angle_alpha   90.00
_cell.angle_beta   90.00
_cell.angle_gamma   90.00
#
_symmetry.space_group_name_H-M   'P 1'
#
loop_
_entity.id
_entity.type
_entity.pdbx_description
1 polymer ?
#
loop_
_entity_poly.entity_id
_entity_poly.type
_entity_poly.pdbx_seq_one_letter_code
_entity_poly.pdbx_strand_id
1 'polypeptide(L)'
;MNKYLFILLFACLCSCNGCSSDSEDKSAEIVLSNEDLLIKRYNELVVPMFKSYNGIEIPSEFHVDTKDKTINAGASFGYVEVSQGLIEVKKQSLQIFVLSHEVSHIVTISQAKLFGLKGEIPRGAVTNDYKKAEYLADLIAVHLMQTKLPKEFESLYADFDYLQQLLGPVTFTHPSGLDRINSLKEYLLNSKEENEPTAFKKQFLSIWNRD
;
A
#
# COMPACT_ATOMS: atom_id res chain seq x y z
N MET A 1 42.53 18.94 -10.12
CA MET A 1 42.74 20.24 -9.44
C MET A 1 42.21 21.35 -10.34
N ASN A 2 40.98 21.81 -10.08
CA ASN A 2 40.40 23.08 -10.56
C ASN A 2 39.50 23.51 -9.39
N LYS A 3 39.92 24.40 -8.48
CA LYS A 3 40.08 25.87 -8.56
C LYS A 3 38.75 26.60 -8.82
N TYR A 4 38.12 26.96 -7.68
CA TYR A 4 37.23 28.10 -7.42
C TYR A 4 35.85 28.14 -8.10
N LEU A 5 34.78 28.23 -7.30
CA LEU A 5 34.14 29.52 -7.01
C LEU A 5 33.16 29.39 -5.83
N PHE A 6 33.62 29.84 -4.65
CA PHE A 6 32.75 30.22 -3.53
C PHE A 6 32.16 31.59 -3.87
N ILE A 7 30.84 31.75 -3.80
CA ILE A 7 30.22 33.08 -3.66
C ILE A 7 29.27 33.03 -2.47
N LEU A 8 29.77 33.58 -1.37
CA LEU A 8 29.03 34.15 -0.25
C LEU A 8 28.40 35.47 -0.71
N LEU A 9 27.13 35.71 -0.38
CA LEU A 9 26.49 37.03 -0.38
C LEU A 9 25.60 37.07 0.87
N PHE A 10 26.16 37.40 2.03
CA PHE A 10 26.19 38.73 2.64
C PHE A 10 24.81 39.39 2.76
N ALA A 11 24.27 39.29 3.98
CA ALA A 11 23.13 40.03 4.46
C ALA A 11 23.43 41.55 4.44
N CYS A 12 22.56 42.31 3.79
CA CYS A 12 22.46 43.75 3.97
C CYS A 12 21.24 44.05 4.85
N LEU A 13 21.50 44.26 6.15
CA LEU A 13 20.62 45.02 7.03
C LEU A 13 20.93 46.51 6.81
N CYS A 14 19.92 47.29 6.43
CA CYS A 14 19.85 48.74 6.65
C CYS A 14 18.37 49.16 6.74
N SER A 15 18.11 50.14 7.61
CA SER A 15 16.86 50.34 8.33
C SER A 15 15.80 51.21 7.62
N CYS A 16 14.54 50.90 7.95
CA CYS A 16 13.37 51.75 8.23
C CYS A 16 13.13 53.04 7.41
N ASN A 17 11.97 53.10 6.73
CA ASN A 17 10.90 54.04 7.11
C ASN A 17 9.54 53.67 6.48
N GLY A 18 8.48 54.00 7.20
CA GLY A 18 7.12 53.49 7.07
C GLY A 18 6.48 53.51 5.68
N CYS A 19 5.80 52.40 5.38
CA CYS A 19 4.41 52.41 4.93
C CYS A 19 3.79 51.11 5.42
N SER A 20 2.82 51.21 6.34
CA SER A 20 1.92 50.11 6.67
C SER A 20 1.15 49.75 5.40
N SER A 21 1.53 48.63 4.81
CA SER A 21 0.61 47.80 4.05
C SER A 21 0.77 46.41 4.62
N ASP A 22 -0.26 45.98 5.36
CA ASP A 22 -0.49 44.59 5.70
C ASP A 22 -0.39 43.77 4.42
N SER A 23 0.80 43.23 4.16
CA SER A 23 0.94 42.12 3.24
C SER A 23 0.50 40.92 4.05
N GLU A 24 -0.81 40.68 4.05
CA GLU A 24 -1.34 39.34 4.26
C GLU A 24 -0.56 38.43 3.31
N ASP A 25 0.42 37.72 3.87
CA ASP A 25 1.08 36.59 3.23
C ASP A 25 0.01 35.51 3.06
N LYS A 26 -0.82 35.68 2.04
CA LYS A 26 -1.68 34.64 1.51
C LYS A 26 -0.77 33.64 0.82
N SER A 27 -0.10 32.82 1.63
CA SER A 27 0.29 31.49 1.21
C SER A 27 -1.00 30.83 0.71
N ALA A 28 -1.19 30.85 -0.61
CA ALA A 28 -2.29 30.16 -1.23
C ALA A 28 -2.09 28.69 -0.90
N GLU A 29 -2.91 28.17 0.01
CA GLU A 29 -2.91 26.78 0.39
C GLU A 29 -3.12 25.97 -0.90
N ILE A 30 -2.07 25.30 -1.38
CA ILE A 30 -2.15 24.48 -2.59
C ILE A 30 -3.01 23.27 -2.24
N VAL A 31 -4.30 23.35 -2.55
CA VAL A 31 -5.23 22.23 -2.41
C VAL A 31 -4.90 21.21 -3.50
N LEU A 32 -4.30 20.10 -3.11
CA LEU A 32 -3.99 18.98 -4.01
C LEU A 32 -5.28 18.34 -4.53
N SER A 33 -5.26 17.86 -5.78
CA SER A 33 -6.34 17.05 -6.32
C SER A 33 -6.42 15.69 -5.60
N ASN A 34 -7.57 15.00 -5.69
CA ASN A 34 -7.70 13.66 -5.10
C ASN A 34 -6.72 12.65 -5.71
N GLU A 35 -6.42 12.80 -7.00
CA GLU A 35 -5.43 11.97 -7.70
C GLU A 35 -4.02 12.25 -7.16
N ASP A 36 -3.61 13.52 -7.05
CA ASP A 36 -2.32 13.90 -6.45
C ASP A 36 -2.20 13.41 -5.02
N LEU A 37 -3.29 13.46 -4.25
CA LEU A 37 -3.33 12.92 -2.89
C LEU A 37 -3.14 11.40 -2.88
N LEU A 38 -3.73 10.66 -3.82
CA LEU A 38 -3.55 9.21 -3.94
C LEU A 38 -2.10 8.88 -4.33
N ILE A 39 -1.53 9.56 -5.32
CA ILE A 39 -0.14 9.42 -5.76
C ILE A 39 0.82 9.74 -4.61
N LYS A 40 0.55 10.81 -3.85
CA LYS A 40 1.31 11.17 -2.66
C LYS A 40 1.26 10.05 -1.62
N ARG A 41 0.08 9.53 -1.29
CA ARG A 41 -0.08 8.40 -0.36
C ARG A 41 0.69 7.17 -0.83
N TYR A 42 0.65 6.84 -2.12
CA TYR A 42 1.41 5.72 -2.65
C TYR A 42 2.92 5.89 -2.42
N ASN A 43 3.47 7.04 -2.83
CA ASN A 43 4.91 7.28 -2.78
C ASN A 43 5.44 7.47 -1.35
N GLU A 44 4.65 8.10 -0.46
CA GLU A 44 5.08 8.42 0.90
C GLU A 44 4.77 7.32 1.92
N LEU A 45 3.73 6.50 1.68
CA LEU A 45 3.28 5.48 2.64
C LEU A 45 3.43 4.06 2.07
N VAL A 46 2.91 3.78 0.87
CA VAL A 46 2.91 2.41 0.31
C VAL A 46 4.31 1.98 -0.09
N VAL A 47 4.96 2.68 -1.01
CA VAL A 47 6.30 2.29 -1.53
C VAL A 47 7.31 2.09 -0.39
N PRO A 48 7.40 2.96 0.63
CA PRO A 48 8.33 2.77 1.75
C PRO A 48 8.11 1.48 2.55
N MET A 49 6.88 0.97 2.64
CA MET A 49 6.62 -0.30 3.33
C MET A 49 7.32 -1.49 2.66
N PHE A 50 7.58 -1.42 1.35
CA PHE A 50 8.14 -2.54 0.58
C PHE A 50 9.66 -2.39 0.31
N LYS A 51 10.30 -1.31 0.76
CA LYS A 51 11.74 -1.06 0.53
C LYS A 51 12.69 -2.14 1.10
N SER A 52 12.21 -2.98 2.02
CA SER A 52 13.01 -4.09 2.56
C SER A 52 13.14 -5.28 1.60
N TYR A 53 12.32 -5.33 0.53
CA TYR A 53 12.42 -6.38 -0.47
C TYR A 53 13.46 -6.01 -1.54
N ASN A 54 14.57 -6.73 -1.56
CA ASN A 54 15.63 -6.51 -2.52
C ASN A 54 15.28 -7.09 -3.91
N GLY A 55 15.71 -6.40 -4.97
CA GLY A 55 15.60 -6.91 -6.33
C GLY A 55 14.17 -6.93 -6.88
N ILE A 56 13.30 -6.07 -6.35
CA ILE A 56 11.94 -5.87 -6.83
C ILE A 56 11.81 -4.47 -7.40
N GLU A 57 11.22 -4.38 -8.58
CA GLU A 57 10.81 -3.13 -9.19
C GLU A 57 9.38 -2.83 -8.76
N ILE A 58 9.23 -1.90 -7.81
CA ILE A 58 7.92 -1.38 -7.44
C ILE A 58 7.50 -0.37 -8.52
N PRO A 59 6.29 -0.49 -9.08
CA PRO A 59 5.79 0.43 -10.09
C PRO A 59 5.89 1.89 -9.65
N SER A 60 6.24 2.77 -10.59
CA SER A 60 6.35 4.21 -10.33
C SER A 60 5.32 5.02 -11.11
N GLU A 61 4.78 4.46 -12.18
CA GLU A 61 3.80 5.12 -13.04
C GLU A 61 2.37 4.87 -12.52
N PHE A 62 1.52 5.89 -12.62
CA PHE A 62 0.10 5.81 -12.25
C PHE A 62 -0.75 5.99 -13.50
N HIS A 63 -1.62 5.03 -13.77
CA HIS A 63 -2.63 5.12 -14.82
C HIS A 63 -4.02 5.14 -14.19
N VAL A 64 -4.85 6.10 -14.59
CA VAL A 64 -6.21 6.23 -14.06
C VAL A 64 -7.20 5.70 -15.09
N ASP A 65 -7.95 4.66 -14.75
CA ASP A 65 -9.17 4.32 -15.48
C ASP A 65 -10.32 5.20 -14.99
N THR A 66 -10.51 6.32 -15.70
CA THR A 66 -11.57 7.29 -15.43
C THR A 66 -13.00 6.73 -15.57
N LYS A 67 -13.16 5.59 -16.25
CA LYS A 67 -14.47 4.95 -16.50
C LYS A 67 -14.84 3.99 -15.38
N ASP A 68 -13.89 3.35 -14.73
CA ASP A 68 -14.15 2.46 -13.60
C ASP A 68 -14.51 3.25 -12.33
N LYS A 69 -15.79 3.17 -11.92
CA LYS A 69 -16.30 3.83 -10.71
C LYS A 69 -16.26 2.93 -9.48
N THR A 70 -15.78 1.69 -9.61
CA THR A 70 -15.57 0.79 -8.47
C THR A 70 -14.29 1.17 -7.72
N ILE A 71 -14.06 0.59 -6.54
CA ILE A 71 -12.80 0.77 -5.79
C ILE A 71 -11.89 -0.38 -6.16
N ASN A 72 -11.00 -0.13 -7.12
CA ASN A 72 -10.15 -1.15 -7.72
C ASN A 72 -8.78 -0.59 -8.12
N ALA A 73 -7.79 -1.48 -8.18
CA ALA A 73 -6.47 -1.22 -8.74
C ALA A 73 -5.92 -2.50 -9.38
N GLY A 74 -4.86 -2.36 -10.17
CA GLY A 74 -4.06 -3.45 -10.69
C GLY A 74 -2.60 -3.01 -10.78
N ALA A 75 -1.65 -3.89 -10.49
CA ALA A 75 -0.24 -3.65 -10.80
C ALA A 75 0.28 -4.53 -11.93
N SER A 76 1.09 -3.91 -12.79
CA SER A 76 1.84 -4.59 -13.86
C SER A 76 3.27 -4.03 -13.89
N PHE A 77 4.08 -4.52 -14.83
CA PHE A 77 5.47 -4.06 -14.98
C PHE A 77 5.50 -2.54 -15.26
N GLY A 78 6.05 -1.79 -14.31
CA GLY A 78 6.28 -0.34 -14.41
C GLY A 78 5.14 0.56 -13.92
N TYR A 79 3.89 0.09 -13.93
CA TYR A 79 2.73 0.92 -13.60
C TYR A 79 1.73 0.27 -12.64
N VAL A 80 1.04 1.11 -11.86
CA VAL A 80 -0.21 0.80 -11.15
C VAL A 80 -1.36 1.45 -11.91
N GLU A 81 -2.34 0.66 -12.30
CA GLU A 81 -3.63 1.15 -12.78
C GLU A 81 -4.58 1.31 -11.60
N VAL A 82 -5.27 2.45 -11.51
CA VAL A 82 -6.23 2.75 -10.45
C VAL A 82 -7.55 3.21 -11.06
N SER A 83 -8.64 2.73 -10.49
CA SER A 83 -9.99 3.17 -10.85
C SER A 83 -10.27 4.59 -10.35
N GLN A 84 -11.20 5.29 -11.02
CA GLN A 84 -11.73 6.55 -10.53
C GLN A 84 -12.38 6.40 -9.15
N GLY A 85 -13.07 5.30 -8.88
CA GLY A 85 -13.69 5.10 -7.56
C GLY A 85 -12.67 4.98 -6.43
N LEU A 86 -11.48 4.43 -6.68
CA LEU A 86 -10.37 4.44 -5.72
C LEU A 86 -9.84 5.85 -5.46
N ILE A 87 -9.81 6.73 -6.47
CA ILE A 87 -9.43 8.14 -6.29
C ILE A 87 -10.48 8.88 -5.45
N GLU A 88 -11.75 8.61 -5.68
CA GLU A 88 -12.88 9.33 -5.06
C GLU A 88 -13.23 8.84 -3.65
N VAL A 89 -12.84 7.61 -3.28
CA VAL A 89 -13.14 7.09 -1.94
C VAL A 89 -12.44 7.92 -0.86
N LYS A 90 -13.21 8.36 0.14
CA LYS A 90 -12.69 9.19 1.24
C LYS A 90 -11.88 8.40 2.29
N LYS A 91 -11.96 7.07 2.24
CA LYS A 91 -11.31 6.16 3.19
C LYS A 91 -9.85 5.95 2.80
N GLN A 92 -8.94 6.73 3.39
CA GLN A 92 -7.52 6.68 3.05
C GLN A 92 -6.87 5.34 3.40
N SER A 93 -7.26 4.73 4.53
CA SER A 93 -6.80 3.39 4.92
C SER A 93 -7.12 2.33 3.87
N LEU A 94 -8.29 2.44 3.23
CA LEU A 94 -8.70 1.58 2.14
C LEU A 94 -7.86 1.81 0.88
N GLN A 95 -7.56 3.06 0.54
CA GLN A 95 -6.67 3.38 -0.57
C GLN A 95 -5.28 2.75 -0.37
N ILE A 96 -4.73 2.89 0.84
CA ILE A 96 -3.44 2.31 1.20
C ILE A 96 -3.50 0.78 1.12
N PHE A 97 -4.57 0.16 1.61
CA PHE A 97 -4.74 -1.30 1.53
C PHE A 97 -4.77 -1.79 0.08
N VAL A 98 -5.63 -1.20 -0.76
CA VAL A 98 -5.76 -1.61 -2.17
C VAL A 98 -4.42 -1.47 -2.91
N LEU A 99 -3.74 -0.34 -2.76
CA LEU A 99 -2.43 -0.13 -3.37
C LEU A 99 -1.36 -1.08 -2.81
N SER A 100 -1.39 -1.36 -1.51
CA SER A 100 -0.45 -2.30 -0.87
C SER A 100 -0.72 -3.73 -1.29
N HIS A 101 -1.98 -4.11 -1.53
CA HIS A 101 -2.37 -5.41 -2.05
C HIS A 101 -1.72 -5.65 -3.43
N GLU A 102 -1.84 -4.68 -4.33
CA GLU A 102 -1.22 -4.78 -5.67
C GLU A 102 0.30 -4.92 -5.62
N VAL A 103 0.98 -4.12 -4.78
CA VAL A 103 2.43 -4.26 -4.60
C VAL A 103 2.78 -5.59 -3.92
N SER A 104 1.89 -6.11 -3.08
CA SER A 104 2.10 -7.40 -2.40
C SER A 104 2.10 -8.59 -3.37
N HIS A 105 1.32 -8.53 -4.46
CA HIS A 105 1.44 -9.52 -5.53
C HIS A 105 2.87 -9.58 -6.10
N ILE A 106 3.49 -8.43 -6.33
CA ILE A 106 4.85 -8.33 -6.86
C ILE A 106 5.85 -8.96 -5.90
N VAL A 107 5.71 -8.72 -4.59
CA VAL A 107 6.69 -9.19 -3.60
C VAL A 107 6.45 -10.61 -3.09
N THR A 108 5.33 -11.25 -3.45
CA THR A 108 4.94 -12.55 -2.91
C THR A 108 6.03 -13.61 -3.06
N ILE A 109 6.65 -13.72 -4.23
CA ILE A 109 7.73 -14.70 -4.47
C ILE A 109 9.00 -14.35 -3.69
N SER A 110 9.32 -13.06 -3.54
CA SER A 110 10.45 -12.62 -2.73
C SER A 110 10.21 -12.91 -1.24
N GLN A 111 9.00 -12.71 -0.74
CA GLN A 111 8.61 -13.10 0.61
C GLN A 111 8.71 -14.62 0.80
N ALA A 112 8.25 -15.41 -0.17
CA ALA A 112 8.35 -16.87 -0.14
C ALA A 112 9.82 -17.32 0.02
N LYS A 113 10.75 -16.71 -0.73
CA LYS A 113 12.20 -16.97 -0.61
C LYS A 113 12.74 -16.67 0.78
N LEU A 114 12.30 -15.59 1.43
CA LEU A 114 12.70 -15.27 2.82
C LEU A 114 12.25 -16.36 3.81
N PHE A 115 11.16 -17.07 3.52
CA PHE A 115 10.68 -18.20 4.31
C PHE A 115 11.24 -19.57 3.87
N GLY A 116 12.21 -19.58 2.95
CA GLY A 116 12.85 -20.81 2.46
C GLY A 116 12.02 -21.58 1.43
N LEU A 117 10.94 -20.99 0.93
CA LEU A 117 10.13 -21.53 -0.16
C LEU A 117 10.77 -21.17 -1.51
N LYS A 118 10.62 -22.05 -2.51
CA LYS A 118 11.19 -21.87 -3.84
C LYS A 118 10.12 -22.06 -4.90
N GLY A 119 10.31 -21.41 -6.04
CA GLY A 119 9.47 -21.60 -7.23
C GLY A 119 8.28 -20.66 -7.29
N GLU A 120 7.22 -21.15 -7.93
CA GLU A 120 5.94 -20.48 -8.11
C GLU A 120 4.95 -20.82 -6.99
N ILE A 121 3.86 -20.06 -6.89
CA ILE A 121 2.78 -20.36 -5.94
C ILE A 121 2.18 -21.72 -6.32
N PRO A 122 2.19 -22.73 -5.43
CA PRO A 122 1.76 -24.07 -5.79
C PRO A 122 0.24 -24.12 -5.99
N ARG A 123 -0.19 -24.77 -7.06
CA ARG A 123 -1.61 -25.01 -7.33
C ARG A 123 -2.15 -26.11 -6.42
N GLY A 124 -3.17 -25.78 -5.62
CA GLY A 124 -3.97 -26.76 -4.87
C GLY A 124 -5.17 -27.25 -5.68
N ALA A 125 -5.78 -28.36 -5.25
CA ALA A 125 -6.95 -28.94 -5.91
C ALA A 125 -8.24 -28.13 -5.64
N VAL A 126 -8.34 -27.49 -4.48
CA VAL A 126 -9.48 -26.68 -4.01
C VAL A 126 -9.16 -25.19 -4.11
N THR A 127 -8.00 -24.77 -3.61
CA THR A 127 -7.45 -23.41 -3.65
C THR A 127 -6.34 -23.35 -4.69
N ASN A 128 -6.71 -22.92 -5.90
CA ASN A 128 -5.74 -22.71 -6.97
C ASN A 128 -4.72 -21.59 -6.64
N ASP A 129 -3.71 -21.50 -7.47
CA ASP A 129 -2.62 -20.53 -7.41
C ASP A 129 -3.10 -19.08 -7.41
N TYR A 130 -4.12 -18.73 -8.21
CA TYR A 130 -4.73 -17.39 -8.19
C TYR A 130 -5.32 -17.04 -6.82
N LYS A 131 -6.13 -17.94 -6.26
CA LYS A 131 -6.76 -17.72 -4.95
C LYS A 131 -5.72 -17.61 -3.83
N LYS A 132 -4.65 -18.39 -3.90
CA LYS A 132 -3.53 -18.27 -2.95
C LYS A 132 -2.83 -16.93 -3.10
N ALA A 133 -2.61 -16.46 -4.33
CA ALA A 133 -2.01 -15.16 -4.57
C ALA A 133 -2.79 -14.03 -3.87
N GLU A 134 -4.13 -14.06 -3.93
CA GLU A 134 -4.99 -13.10 -3.23
C GLU A 134 -4.80 -13.13 -1.70
N TYR A 135 -4.85 -14.32 -1.09
CA TYR A 135 -4.66 -14.46 0.35
C TYR A 135 -3.26 -14.01 0.81
N LEU A 136 -2.23 -14.32 0.01
CA LEU A 136 -0.85 -13.93 0.30
C LEU A 136 -0.68 -12.41 0.17
N ALA A 137 -1.25 -11.81 -0.88
CA ALA A 137 -1.20 -10.37 -1.09
C ALA A 137 -1.91 -9.61 0.05
N ASP A 138 -3.09 -10.07 0.46
CA ASP A 138 -3.78 -9.54 1.65
C ASP A 138 -2.94 -9.63 2.91
N LEU A 139 -2.38 -10.80 3.17
CA LEU A 139 -1.61 -11.06 4.37
C LEU A 139 -0.38 -10.16 4.44
N ILE A 140 0.37 -10.02 3.34
CA ILE A 140 1.55 -9.14 3.26
C ILE A 140 1.12 -7.69 3.46
N ALA A 141 0.09 -7.21 2.75
CA ALA A 141 -0.39 -5.84 2.86
C ALA A 141 -0.81 -5.50 4.30
N VAL A 142 -1.61 -6.36 4.93
CA VAL A 142 -2.07 -6.14 6.31
C VAL A 142 -0.93 -6.24 7.31
N HIS A 143 -0.03 -7.22 7.18
CA HIS A 143 1.15 -7.34 8.04
C HIS A 143 2.03 -6.08 7.96
N LEU A 144 2.30 -5.56 6.76
CA LEU A 144 3.10 -4.35 6.59
C LEU A 144 2.40 -3.11 7.12
N MET A 145 1.09 -2.96 6.87
CA MET A 145 0.32 -1.85 7.45
C MET A 145 0.32 -1.92 8.98
N GLN A 146 0.06 -3.09 9.56
CA GLN A 146 0.06 -3.28 11.02
C GLN A 146 1.41 -2.91 11.65
N THR A 147 2.51 -3.28 11.02
CA THR A 147 3.86 -3.11 11.59
C THR A 147 4.49 -1.75 11.28
N LYS A 148 4.10 -1.09 10.18
CA LYS A 148 4.74 0.15 9.71
C LYS A 148 3.83 1.37 9.72
N LEU A 149 2.51 1.17 9.62
CA LEU A 149 1.47 2.21 9.55
C LEU A 149 0.32 1.90 10.53
N PRO A 150 0.59 1.80 11.85
CA PRO A 150 -0.38 1.27 12.81
C PRO A 150 -1.69 2.08 12.88
N LYS A 151 -1.65 3.40 12.66
CA LYS A 151 -2.85 4.26 12.68
C LYS A 151 -3.76 3.99 11.47
N GLU A 152 -3.16 3.84 10.31
CA GLU A 152 -3.84 3.50 9.06
C GLU A 152 -4.40 2.08 9.12
N PHE A 153 -3.66 1.15 9.73
CA PHE A 153 -4.12 -0.20 10.00
C PHE A 153 -5.32 -0.23 10.95
N GLU A 154 -5.31 0.51 12.06
CA GLU A 154 -6.47 0.60 12.96
C GLU A 154 -7.73 1.10 12.23
N SER A 155 -7.55 2.11 11.37
CA SER A 155 -8.62 2.65 10.54
C SER A 155 -9.13 1.63 9.51
N LEU A 156 -8.24 0.84 8.90
CA LEU A 156 -8.62 -0.26 8.00
C LEU A 156 -9.37 -1.35 8.77
N TYR A 157 -8.88 -1.74 9.94
CA TYR A 157 -9.46 -2.79 10.77
C TYR A 157 -10.89 -2.46 11.19
N ALA A 158 -11.16 -1.20 11.54
CA ALA A 158 -12.52 -0.71 11.80
C ALA A 158 -13.45 -0.81 10.59
N ASP A 159 -12.90 -0.83 9.37
CA ASP A 159 -13.62 -0.93 8.10
C ASP A 159 -13.64 -2.36 7.53
N PHE A 160 -13.24 -3.39 8.28
CA PHE A 160 -13.19 -4.78 7.77
C PHE A 160 -14.52 -5.30 7.22
N ASP A 161 -15.65 -4.92 7.82
CA ASP A 161 -16.97 -5.32 7.32
C ASP A 161 -17.28 -4.65 5.97
N TYR A 162 -16.83 -3.41 5.76
CA TYR A 162 -16.93 -2.72 4.48
C TYR A 162 -15.99 -3.36 3.44
N LEU A 163 -14.74 -3.66 3.84
CA LEU A 163 -13.78 -4.34 2.98
C LEU A 163 -14.28 -5.73 2.56
N GLN A 164 -14.90 -6.48 3.47
CA GLN A 164 -15.52 -7.77 3.16
C GLN A 164 -16.53 -7.67 2.01
N GLN A 165 -17.39 -6.64 2.04
CA GLN A 165 -18.39 -6.41 1.01
C GLN A 165 -17.75 -5.98 -0.31
N LEU A 166 -16.71 -5.14 -0.25
CA LEU A 166 -15.97 -4.69 -1.41
C LEU A 166 -15.29 -5.85 -2.16
N LEU A 167 -14.68 -6.78 -1.43
CA LEU A 167 -14.01 -7.95 -2.00
C LEU A 167 -14.98 -8.95 -2.67
N GLY A 168 -16.27 -8.87 -2.35
CA GLY A 168 -17.33 -9.54 -3.09
C GLY A 168 -17.40 -11.07 -2.92
N PRO A 169 -18.19 -11.76 -3.77
CA PRO A 169 -18.38 -13.20 -3.70
C PRO A 169 -17.18 -13.98 -4.26
N VAL A 170 -17.11 -15.27 -3.96
CA VAL A 170 -16.10 -16.17 -4.53
C VAL A 170 -16.22 -16.24 -6.05
N THR A 171 -15.08 -16.23 -6.73
CA THR A 171 -14.95 -16.48 -8.17
C THR A 171 -13.92 -17.56 -8.45
N PHE A 172 -13.60 -17.79 -9.72
CA PHE A 172 -12.54 -18.74 -10.08
C PHE A 172 -11.15 -18.25 -9.63
N THR A 173 -10.86 -16.96 -9.78
CA THR A 173 -9.56 -16.36 -9.47
C THR A 173 -9.51 -15.78 -8.07
N HIS A 174 -10.63 -15.29 -7.53
CA HIS A 174 -10.67 -14.61 -6.24
C HIS A 174 -11.43 -15.45 -5.18
N PRO A 175 -10.90 -15.64 -3.97
CA PRO A 175 -11.67 -16.13 -2.84
C PRO A 175 -12.78 -15.15 -2.45
N SER A 176 -13.76 -15.59 -1.65
CA SER A 176 -14.79 -14.67 -1.18
C SER A 176 -14.19 -13.62 -0.22
N GLY A 177 -14.79 -12.44 -0.17
CA GLY A 177 -14.43 -11.42 0.81
C GLY A 177 -14.55 -11.91 2.25
N LEU A 178 -15.55 -12.75 2.55
CA LEU A 178 -15.71 -13.39 3.87
C LEU A 178 -14.49 -14.24 4.22
N ASP A 179 -14.05 -15.11 3.31
CA ASP A 179 -12.91 -16.00 3.58
C ASP A 179 -11.60 -15.22 3.71
N ARG A 180 -11.41 -14.17 2.89
CA ARG A 180 -10.24 -13.28 2.95
C ARG A 180 -10.17 -12.55 4.29
N ILE A 181 -11.28 -11.94 4.73
CA ILE A 181 -11.34 -11.26 6.03
C ILE A 181 -11.19 -12.23 7.19
N ASN A 182 -11.74 -13.44 7.12
CA ASN A 182 -11.55 -14.46 8.15
C ASN A 182 -10.09 -14.89 8.26
N SER A 183 -9.40 -15.10 7.13
CA SER A 183 -7.97 -15.40 7.10
C SER A 183 -7.13 -14.28 7.73
N LEU A 184 -7.49 -13.01 7.50
CA LEU A 184 -6.82 -11.86 8.11
C LEU A 184 -7.09 -11.78 9.62
N LYS A 185 -8.34 -12.01 10.06
CA LYS A 185 -8.69 -12.05 11.48
C LYS A 185 -7.95 -13.17 12.22
N GLU A 186 -7.80 -14.34 11.60
CA GLU A 186 -6.98 -15.45 12.14
C GLU A 186 -5.53 -15.02 12.34
N TYR A 187 -4.89 -14.42 11.33
CA TYR A 187 -3.54 -13.87 11.44
C TYR A 187 -3.43 -12.85 12.58
N LEU A 188 -4.34 -11.89 12.66
CA LEU A 188 -4.31 -10.82 13.66
C LEU A 188 -4.53 -11.33 15.08
N LEU A 189 -5.34 -12.38 15.26
CA LEU A 189 -5.51 -13.05 16.55
C LEU A 189 -4.20 -13.74 16.96
N ASN A 190 -3.64 -14.56 16.06
CA ASN A 190 -2.38 -15.27 16.31
C ASN A 190 -1.21 -14.28 16.56
N SER A 191 -1.19 -13.13 15.87
CA SER A 191 -0.17 -12.10 16.07
C SER A 191 -0.25 -11.41 17.45
N LYS A 192 -1.39 -11.51 18.16
CA LYS A 192 -1.53 -10.99 19.53
C LYS A 192 -1.14 -12.02 20.58
N GLU A 193 -1.41 -13.30 20.30
CA GLU A 193 -1.12 -14.42 21.20
C GLU A 193 0.33 -14.89 21.10
N GLU A 194 0.89 -14.86 19.89
CA GLU A 194 2.27 -15.21 19.57
C GLU A 194 3.07 -13.96 19.19
N ASN A 195 4.37 -14.12 18.90
CA ASN A 195 5.17 -13.03 18.32
C ASN A 195 4.76 -12.79 16.84
N GLU A 196 4.61 -11.52 16.46
CA GLU A 196 4.14 -11.07 15.14
C GLU A 196 4.85 -11.78 13.96
N PRO A 197 6.20 -11.78 13.82
CA PRO A 197 6.86 -12.42 12.67
C PRO A 197 6.63 -13.94 12.61
N THR A 198 6.40 -14.57 13.77
CA THR A 198 6.07 -16.00 13.85
C THR A 198 4.67 -16.24 13.31
N ALA A 199 3.69 -15.44 13.74
CA ALA A 199 2.31 -15.52 13.24
C ALA A 199 2.23 -15.24 11.74
N PHE A 200 2.95 -14.22 11.25
CA PHE A 200 3.01 -13.91 9.82
C PHE A 200 3.58 -15.08 9.01
N LYS A 201 4.73 -15.63 9.42
CA LYS A 201 5.32 -16.80 8.75
C LYS A 201 4.40 -18.01 8.78
N LYS A 202 3.77 -18.30 9.91
CA LYS A 202 2.84 -19.43 10.08
C LYS A 202 1.65 -19.30 9.15
N GLN A 203 1.00 -18.13 9.10
CA GLN A 203 -0.14 -17.91 8.20
C GLN A 203 0.30 -17.98 6.73
N PHE A 204 1.45 -17.39 6.37
CA PHE A 204 1.97 -17.46 5.01
C PHE A 204 2.17 -18.92 4.57
N LEU A 205 2.81 -19.74 5.40
CA LEU A 205 3.01 -21.17 5.12
C LEU A 205 1.69 -21.95 5.05
N SER A 206 0.72 -21.61 5.90
CA SER A 206 -0.63 -22.20 5.88
C SER A 206 -1.32 -21.93 4.54
N ILE A 207 -1.31 -20.67 4.07
CA ILE A 207 -1.90 -20.29 2.77
C ILE A 207 -1.14 -20.95 1.62
N TRP A 208 0.19 -20.90 1.64
CA TRP A 208 1.04 -21.48 0.60
C TRP A 208 0.74 -22.97 0.37
N ASN A 209 0.60 -23.73 1.45
CA ASN A 209 0.36 -25.17 1.41
C ASN A 209 -1.12 -25.56 1.40
N ARG A 210 -2.06 -24.60 1.37
CA ARG A 210 -3.50 -24.85 1.35
C ARG A 210 -3.87 -25.68 0.12
N ASP A 211 -4.72 -26.69 0.28
CA ASP A 211 -5.26 -27.43 -0.86
C ASP A 211 -6.28 -26.60 -1.63
#